data_AF-A0A0J7AQR8-F1
#
_entry.id   AF-A0A0J7AQR8-F1
#
_cell.length_a   1.000
_cell.length_b   1.000
_cell.length_c   1.000
_cell.angle_alpha   90.00
_cell.angle_beta   90.00
_cell.angle_gamma   90.00
#
_symmetry.space_group_name_H-M   'P 1'
#
loop_
_entity.id
_entity.type
_entity.pdbx_description
1 polymer ?
#
loop_
_entity_poly.entity_id
_entity_poly.type
_entity_poly.pdbx_seq_one_letter_code
_entity_poly.pdbx_strand_id
1 'polypeptide(L)'
;MRAYLGQPADDTSEQRSRALDAYLRHTWHTRPWAIAEAERQLREYSRNPPGRLRIGLGEFYAVPDTGMPQSAVGDWLLVLADHLKRSIEEGVDEFPGHEAAVADYAATTDPQLTARLVGELHELLALPLDEADYALAAAELGMEVAPPEPFSYGAWFQSVATGLARG
;
A
#
# COMPACT_ATOMS: atom_id res chain seq x y z
N MET A 1 15.16 -3.54 3.62
CA MET A 1 15.19 -4.81 4.39
C MET A 1 14.92 -4.68 5.89
N ARG A 2 15.16 -3.54 6.57
CA ARG A 2 14.79 -3.39 8.00
C ARG A 2 13.32 -3.66 8.32
N ALA A 3 12.42 -3.46 7.36
CA ALA A 3 10.98 -3.76 7.49
C ALA A 3 10.68 -5.25 7.78
N TYR A 4 11.61 -6.15 7.44
CA TYR A 4 11.49 -7.59 7.70
C TYR A 4 12.15 -8.03 9.02
N LEU A 5 12.70 -7.11 9.82
CA LEU A 5 13.31 -7.48 11.09
C LEU A 5 12.26 -8.07 12.05
N GLY A 6 12.39 -9.36 12.33
CA GLY A 6 11.44 -10.09 13.19
C GLY A 6 10.08 -10.37 12.53
N GLN A 7 9.95 -10.17 11.21
CA GLN A 7 8.75 -10.50 10.45
C GLN A 7 9.02 -11.73 9.57
N PRO A 8 8.03 -12.61 9.38
CA PRO A 8 8.16 -13.73 8.46
C PRO A 8 8.24 -13.25 7.00
N ALA A 9 8.98 -14.00 6.17
CA ALA A 9 9.13 -13.75 4.73
C ALA A 9 8.02 -14.43 3.94
N ASP A 10 6.78 -14.02 4.18
CA ASP A 10 5.57 -14.65 3.61
C ASP A 10 5.23 -14.16 2.19
N ASP A 11 6.14 -13.42 1.54
CA ASP A 11 5.92 -12.93 0.18
C ASP A 11 5.97 -14.06 -0.85
N THR A 12 4.94 -14.11 -1.69
CA THR A 12 4.89 -14.97 -2.87
C THR A 12 4.86 -14.11 -4.13
N SER A 13 4.97 -14.71 -5.32
CA SER A 13 4.84 -13.98 -6.58
C SER A 13 3.48 -13.29 -6.75
N GLU A 14 2.45 -13.78 -6.06
CA GLU A 14 1.08 -13.28 -6.14
C GLU A 14 0.75 -12.32 -4.99
N GLN A 15 1.25 -12.60 -3.78
CA GLN A 15 0.85 -11.89 -2.56
C GLN A 15 2.04 -11.19 -1.91
N ARG A 16 1.89 -9.90 -1.62
CA ARG A 16 2.82 -9.13 -0.79
C ARG A 16 2.55 -9.40 0.69
N SER A 17 3.61 -9.44 1.48
CA SER A 17 3.53 -9.42 2.94
C SER A 17 3.22 -8.03 3.47
N ARG A 18 2.71 -7.98 4.71
CA ARG A 18 2.53 -6.71 5.44
C ARG A 18 3.83 -5.91 5.58
N ALA A 19 4.97 -6.60 5.70
CA ALA A 19 6.28 -5.95 5.81
C ALA A 19 6.65 -5.23 4.50
N LEU A 20 6.35 -5.84 3.35
CA LEU A 20 6.56 -5.22 2.05
C LEU A 20 5.63 -4.03 1.82
N ASP A 21 4.35 -4.18 2.13
CA ASP A 21 3.36 -3.10 2.00
C ASP A 21 3.75 -1.89 2.87
N ALA A 22 4.14 -2.12 4.13
CA ALA A 22 4.61 -1.05 5.01
C ALA A 22 5.90 -0.39 4.49
N TYR A 23 6.84 -1.17 3.95
CA TYR A 23 8.05 -0.65 3.33
C TYR A 23 7.74 0.23 2.12
N LEU A 24 6.89 -0.24 1.21
CA LEU A 24 6.51 0.49 -0.01
C LEU A 24 5.81 1.80 0.36
N ARG A 25 4.77 1.75 1.22
CA ARG A 25 4.07 2.95 1.70
C ARG A 25 5.05 3.97 2.25
N HIS A 26 5.89 3.58 3.21
CA HIS A 26 6.85 4.49 3.82
C HIS A 26 7.87 5.06 2.82
N THR A 27 8.40 4.22 1.94
CA THR A 27 9.47 4.60 1.02
C THR A 27 8.95 5.50 -0.08
N TRP A 28 7.74 5.26 -0.57
CA TRP A 28 7.10 6.17 -1.51
C TRP A 28 6.82 7.56 -0.91
N HIS A 29 6.42 7.65 0.36
CA HIS A 29 6.22 8.96 0.99
C HIS A 29 7.52 9.71 1.29
N THR A 30 8.61 8.99 1.61
CA THR A 30 9.83 9.62 2.11
C THR A 30 10.94 9.72 1.09
N ARG A 31 11.10 8.69 0.24
CA ARG A 31 12.25 8.51 -0.68
C ARG A 31 11.89 7.64 -1.90
N PRO A 32 10.99 8.06 -2.80
CA PRO A 32 10.54 7.25 -3.96
C PRO A 32 11.68 6.59 -4.77
N TRP A 33 12.76 7.34 -5.00
CA TRP A 33 13.94 6.86 -5.74
C TRP A 33 14.64 5.66 -5.08
N ALA A 34 14.47 5.47 -3.76
CA ALA A 34 15.09 4.37 -3.03
C ALA A 34 14.45 3.02 -3.34
N ILE A 35 13.24 2.99 -3.93
CA ILE A 35 12.57 1.77 -4.36
C ILE A 35 13.31 1.14 -5.54
N ALA A 36 13.67 1.93 -6.54
CA ALA A 36 14.47 1.48 -7.69
C ALA A 36 15.86 1.00 -7.26
N GLU A 37 16.49 1.69 -6.31
CA GLU A 37 17.79 1.26 -5.79
C GLU A 37 17.68 -0.04 -4.97
N ALA A 38 16.63 -0.21 -4.17
CA ALA A 38 16.38 -1.45 -3.44
C ALA A 38 16.11 -2.62 -4.41
N GLU A 39 15.31 -2.42 -5.46
CA GLU A 39 15.06 -3.42 -6.50
C GLU A 39 16.37 -3.91 -7.13
N ARG A 40 17.24 -2.97 -7.53
CA ARG A 40 18.54 -3.25 -8.13
C ARG A 40 19.43 -4.06 -7.18
N GLN A 41 19.50 -3.64 -5.92
CA GLN A 41 20.31 -4.30 -4.88
C GLN A 41 19.82 -5.72 -4.60
N LEU A 42 18.51 -5.98 -4.56
CA LEU A 42 17.96 -7.32 -4.34
C LEU A 42 18.33 -8.27 -5.49
N ARG A 43 18.24 -7.81 -6.74
CA ARG A 43 18.65 -8.61 -7.90
C ARG A 43 20.15 -8.87 -7.95
N GLU A 44 20.95 -7.90 -7.53
CA GLU A 44 22.41 -8.03 -7.46
C GLU A 44 22.79 -9.05 -6.37
N TYR A 45 22.17 -8.95 -5.19
CA TYR A 45 22.40 -9.86 -4.08
C TYR A 45 21.99 -11.29 -4.42
N SER A 46 20.83 -11.49 -5.06
CA SER A 46 20.37 -12.83 -5.49
C SER A 46 21.35 -13.49 -6.47
N ARG A 47 21.89 -12.72 -7.44
CA ARG A 47 22.88 -13.22 -8.42
C ARG A 47 24.27 -13.44 -7.84
N ASN A 48 24.68 -12.60 -6.89
CA ASN A 48 26.04 -12.61 -6.35
C ASN A 48 26.01 -12.33 -4.83
N PRO A 49 25.61 -13.32 -4.01
CA PRO A 49 25.49 -13.11 -2.58
C PRO A 49 26.88 -12.79 -1.99
N PRO A 50 27.01 -11.73 -1.19
CA PRO A 50 28.29 -11.39 -0.56
C PRO A 50 28.74 -12.53 0.35
N GLY A 51 29.99 -12.96 0.18
CA GLY A 51 30.60 -13.91 1.10
C GLY A 51 30.66 -13.35 2.52
N ARG A 52 30.73 -14.25 3.51
CA ARG A 52 30.78 -13.91 4.95
C ARG A 52 31.77 -12.81 5.32
N LEU A 53 32.91 -12.73 4.62
CA LEU A 53 33.93 -11.71 4.84
C LEU A 53 33.42 -10.29 4.55
N ARG A 54 32.75 -10.08 3.40
CA ARG A 54 32.23 -8.74 3.01
C ARG A 54 31.10 -8.28 3.92
N ILE A 55 30.29 -9.22 4.40
CA ILE A 55 29.27 -8.95 5.43
C ILE A 55 29.95 -8.52 6.74
N GLY A 56 31.01 -9.22 7.17
CA GLY A 56 31.77 -8.87 8.37
C GLY A 56 32.50 -7.53 8.29
N LEU A 57 32.79 -7.04 7.09
CA LEU A 57 33.38 -5.72 6.83
C LEU A 57 32.33 -4.58 6.79
N GLY A 58 31.03 -4.90 6.89
CA GLY A 58 29.96 -3.91 6.82
C GLY A 58 29.72 -3.34 5.42
N GLU A 59 30.33 -3.93 4.39
CA GLU A 59 30.18 -3.49 2.99
C GLU A 59 28.79 -3.82 2.42
N PHE A 60 28.09 -4.79 3.03
CA PHE A 60 26.73 -5.19 2.65
C PHE A 60 25.87 -5.36 3.89
N TYR A 61 24.60 -4.95 3.77
CA TYR A 61 23.60 -5.29 4.77
C TYR A 61 23.34 -6.79 4.77
N ALA A 62 23.39 -7.43 5.95
CA ALA A 62 22.97 -8.81 6.09
C ALA A 62 21.46 -8.93 5.78
N VAL A 63 21.08 -10.03 5.12
CA VAL A 63 19.65 -10.40 5.01
C VAL A 63 19.12 -10.61 6.44
N PRO A 64 17.97 -10.04 6.80
CA PRO A 64 17.31 -10.33 8.08
C PRO A 64 17.15 -11.84 8.26
N ASP A 65 17.20 -12.32 9.51
CA ASP A 65 16.83 -13.71 9.78
C ASP A 65 15.33 -13.88 9.56
N THR A 66 14.97 -14.42 8.40
CA THR A 66 13.59 -14.64 7.98
C THR A 66 13.05 -16.00 8.40
N GLY A 67 13.86 -16.83 9.08
CA GLY A 67 13.53 -18.22 9.39
C GLY A 67 13.54 -19.16 8.17
N MET A 68 13.88 -18.66 6.98
CA MET A 68 13.94 -19.47 5.76
C MET A 68 15.28 -20.21 5.61
N PRO A 69 15.30 -21.40 4.98
CA PRO A 69 16.54 -22.04 4.58
C PRO A 69 17.36 -21.14 3.66
N GLN A 70 18.69 -21.13 3.83
CA GLN A 70 19.57 -20.26 3.04
C GLN A 70 19.46 -20.48 1.53
N SER A 71 19.10 -21.68 1.08
CA SER A 71 18.86 -21.99 -0.33
C SER A 71 17.62 -21.29 -0.91
N ALA A 72 16.63 -20.95 -0.08
CA ALA A 72 15.40 -20.30 -0.51
C ALA A 72 15.50 -18.76 -0.53
N VAL A 73 16.52 -18.20 0.12
CA VAL A 73 16.70 -16.74 0.24
C VAL A 73 16.89 -16.10 -1.14
N GLY A 74 17.65 -16.74 -2.04
CA GLY A 74 17.91 -16.20 -3.38
C GLY A 74 16.63 -16.00 -4.20
N ASP A 75 15.74 -16.98 -4.17
CA ASP A 75 14.47 -16.95 -4.88
C ASP A 75 13.51 -15.93 -4.27
N TRP A 76 13.44 -15.87 -2.93
CA TRP A 76 12.63 -14.87 -2.24
C TRP A 76 13.08 -13.43 -2.54
N LEU A 77 14.40 -13.17 -2.63
CA LEU A 77 14.89 -11.84 -3.02
C LEU A 77 14.45 -11.44 -4.44
N LEU A 78 14.27 -12.40 -5.35
CA LEU A 78 13.73 -12.13 -6.69
C LEU A 78 12.24 -11.80 -6.63
N VAL A 79 11.46 -12.52 -5.82
CA VAL A 79 10.05 -12.19 -5.57
C VAL A 79 9.90 -10.76 -5.05
N LEU A 80 10.71 -10.36 -4.07
CA LEU A 80 10.72 -8.99 -3.58
C LEU A 80 11.08 -7.98 -4.69
N ALA A 81 12.12 -8.26 -5.47
CA ALA A 81 12.53 -7.38 -6.57
C ALA A 81 11.42 -7.21 -7.62
N ASP A 82 10.67 -8.27 -7.93
CA ASP A 82 9.56 -8.22 -8.88
C ASP A 82 8.39 -7.39 -8.33
N HIS A 83 8.09 -7.48 -7.03
CA HIS A 83 7.10 -6.60 -6.40
C HIS A 83 7.54 -5.13 -6.38
N LEU A 84 8.82 -4.84 -6.11
CA LEU A 84 9.33 -3.47 -6.17
C LEU A 84 9.27 -2.91 -7.59
N LYS A 85 9.65 -3.72 -8.59
CA LYS A 85 9.53 -3.37 -10.01
C LYS A 85 8.07 -3.05 -10.38
N ARG A 86 7.14 -3.94 -10.03
CA ARG A 86 5.71 -3.75 -10.27
C ARG A 86 5.21 -2.47 -9.62
N SER A 87 5.59 -2.21 -8.36
CA SER A 87 5.21 -0.97 -7.69
C SER A 87 5.78 0.29 -8.36
N ILE A 88 6.98 0.25 -8.92
CA ILE A 88 7.53 1.39 -9.69
C ILE A 88 6.71 1.64 -10.97
N GLU A 89 6.29 0.56 -11.64
CA GLU A 89 5.53 0.64 -12.89
C GLU A 89 4.07 1.06 -12.66
N GLU A 90 3.46 0.63 -11.55
CA GLU A 90 2.06 0.89 -11.20
C GLU A 90 1.88 2.16 -10.33
N GLY A 91 2.91 2.58 -9.59
CA GLY A 91 2.84 3.66 -8.61
C GLY A 91 2.46 3.20 -7.20
N VAL A 92 2.14 4.17 -6.32
CA VAL A 92 1.62 3.89 -4.98
C VAL A 92 0.14 3.57 -5.10
N ASP A 93 -0.21 2.33 -4.78
CA ASP A 93 -1.54 2.04 -4.26
C ASP A 93 -1.42 2.09 -2.72
N GLU A 94 -1.77 3.24 -2.13
CA GLU A 94 -1.56 3.50 -0.69
C GLU A 94 -2.38 2.51 0.17
N PHE A 95 -3.46 2.01 -0.42
CA PHE A 95 -4.40 1.08 0.16
C PHE A 95 -4.74 -0.02 -0.84
N PRO A 96 -4.87 -1.29 -0.43
CA PRO A 96 -5.24 -2.41 -1.32
C PRO A 96 -6.67 -2.32 -1.90
N GLY A 97 -7.35 -1.20 -1.70
CA GLY A 97 -8.71 -0.94 -2.16
C GLY A 97 -9.42 0.14 -1.33
N HIS A 98 -10.55 0.61 -1.86
CA HIS A 98 -11.37 1.67 -1.25
C HIS A 98 -11.80 1.36 0.19
N GLU A 99 -12.15 0.12 0.51
CA GLU A 99 -12.55 -0.26 1.87
C GLU A 99 -11.38 -0.10 2.87
N ALA A 100 -10.17 -0.52 2.47
CA ALA A 100 -8.99 -0.37 3.31
C ALA A 100 -8.61 1.11 3.50
N ALA A 101 -8.81 1.96 2.48
CA ALA A 101 -8.61 3.40 2.59
C ALA A 101 -9.60 4.05 3.58
N VAL A 102 -10.89 3.69 3.49
CA VAL A 102 -11.93 4.20 4.39
C VAL A 102 -11.69 3.74 5.83
N ALA A 103 -11.31 2.48 6.03
CA ALA A 103 -11.01 1.93 7.35
C ALA A 103 -9.78 2.60 7.99
N ASP A 104 -8.72 2.81 7.23
CA ASP A 104 -7.51 3.52 7.69
C ASP A 104 -7.83 4.98 8.04
N TYR A 105 -8.60 5.67 7.19
CA TYR A 105 -9.07 7.03 7.46
C TYR A 105 -9.87 7.11 8.77
N ALA A 106 -10.83 6.21 8.99
CA ALA A 106 -11.63 6.17 10.21
C ALA A 106 -10.78 5.93 11.46
N ALA A 107 -9.77 5.06 11.36
CA ALA A 107 -8.91 4.70 12.48
C ALA A 107 -7.88 5.78 12.86
N THR A 108 -7.50 6.64 11.91
CA THR A 108 -6.39 7.60 12.07
C THR A 108 -6.85 9.05 12.16
N THR A 109 -8.08 9.35 11.73
CA THR A 109 -8.65 10.70 11.73
C THR A 109 -9.38 10.99 13.04
N ASP A 110 -9.40 12.27 13.45
CA ASP A 110 -10.17 12.73 14.61
C ASP A 110 -11.68 12.37 14.45
N PRO A 111 -12.33 11.78 15.46
CA PRO A 111 -13.72 11.36 15.37
C PRO A 111 -14.71 12.49 15.00
N GLN A 112 -14.42 13.73 15.38
CA GLN A 112 -15.25 14.89 15.04
C GLN A 112 -15.18 15.20 13.53
N LEU A 113 -14.01 15.04 12.92
CA LEU A 113 -13.83 15.20 11.47
C LEU A 113 -14.51 14.06 10.71
N THR A 114 -14.40 12.83 11.21
CA THR A 114 -15.13 11.68 10.63
C THR A 114 -16.64 11.91 10.68
N ALA A 115 -17.18 12.32 11.83
CA ALA A 115 -18.61 12.62 11.98
C ALA A 115 -19.08 13.76 11.08
N ARG A 116 -18.25 14.80 10.89
CA ARG A 116 -18.52 15.89 9.97
C ARG A 116 -18.61 15.40 8.53
N LEU A 117 -17.63 14.61 8.08
CA LEU A 117 -17.63 14.03 6.73
C LEU A 117 -18.88 13.16 6.49
N VAL A 118 -19.27 12.34 7.48
CA VAL A 118 -20.51 11.55 7.40
C VAL A 118 -21.74 12.45 7.23
N GLY A 119 -21.79 13.61 7.91
CA GLY A 119 -22.85 14.60 7.74
C GLY A 119 -22.87 15.20 6.33
N GLU A 120 -21.70 15.65 5.84
CA GLU A 120 -21.56 16.26 4.52
C GLU A 120 -21.95 15.27 3.40
N LEU A 121 -21.60 13.98 3.53
CA LEU A 121 -22.04 12.94 2.60
C LEU A 121 -23.56 12.74 2.62
N HIS A 122 -24.18 12.74 3.80
CA HIS A 122 -25.65 12.64 3.88
C HIS A 122 -26.36 13.88 3.33
N GLU A 123 -25.80 15.07 3.50
CA GLU A 123 -26.32 16.30 2.91
C GLU A 123 -26.25 16.24 1.38
N LEU A 124 -25.10 15.82 0.82
CA LEU A 124 -24.93 15.62 -0.61
C LEU A 124 -25.94 14.59 -1.16
N LEU A 125 -26.12 13.46 -0.46
CA LEU A 125 -27.06 12.40 -0.84
C LEU A 125 -28.54 12.80 -0.71
N ALA A 126 -28.85 13.86 0.05
CA ALA A 126 -30.19 14.38 0.19
C ALA A 126 -30.57 15.37 -0.93
N LEU A 127 -29.60 15.84 -1.70
CA LEU A 127 -29.85 16.70 -2.86
C LEU A 127 -30.49 15.88 -4.00
N PRO A 128 -31.35 16.48 -4.83
CA PRO A 128 -31.99 15.80 -5.96
C PRO A 128 -31.03 15.69 -7.16
N LEU A 129 -29.89 15.03 -6.95
CA LEU A 129 -28.81 14.84 -7.92
C LEU A 129 -28.95 13.49 -8.63
N ASP A 130 -28.57 13.45 -9.91
CA ASP A 130 -28.40 12.20 -10.64
C ASP A 130 -26.95 11.67 -10.55
N GLU A 131 -26.66 10.54 -11.19
CA GLU A 131 -25.33 9.92 -11.14
C GLU A 131 -24.25 10.75 -11.86
N ALA A 132 -24.61 11.55 -12.86
CA ALA A 132 -23.66 12.44 -13.51
C ALA A 132 -23.30 13.61 -12.60
N ASP A 133 -24.29 14.14 -11.88
CA ASP A 133 -24.08 15.17 -10.87
C ASP A 133 -23.19 14.67 -9.71
N TYR A 134 -23.39 13.42 -9.24
CA TYR A 134 -22.50 12.84 -8.22
C TYR A 134 -21.07 12.61 -8.72
N ALA A 135 -20.90 12.19 -9.98
CA ALA A 135 -19.58 12.06 -10.59
C ALA A 135 -18.87 13.42 -10.70
N LEU A 136 -19.62 14.47 -11.05
CA LEU A 136 -19.09 15.83 -11.08
C LEU A 136 -18.70 16.30 -9.67
N ALA A 137 -19.55 16.07 -8.66
CA ALA A 137 -19.25 16.42 -7.27
C ALA A 137 -17.97 15.72 -6.77
N ALA A 138 -17.76 14.44 -7.11
CA ALA A 138 -16.52 13.73 -6.79
C ALA A 138 -15.29 14.43 -7.39
N ALA A 139 -15.36 14.80 -8.67
CA ALA A 139 -14.27 15.50 -9.37
C ALA A 139 -14.01 16.90 -8.79
N GLU A 140 -15.05 17.66 -8.44
CA GLU A 140 -14.93 18.98 -7.82
C GLU A 140 -14.31 18.91 -6.42
N LEU A 141 -14.54 17.82 -5.69
CA LEU A 141 -13.91 17.53 -4.40
C LEU A 141 -12.47 17.00 -4.54
N GLY A 142 -11.96 16.87 -5.77
CA GLY A 142 -10.61 16.37 -6.05
C GLY A 142 -10.48 14.85 -5.88
N MET A 143 -11.59 14.11 -5.88
CA MET A 143 -11.57 12.66 -5.86
C MET A 143 -11.24 12.15 -7.27
N GLU A 144 -9.97 11.87 -7.54
CA GLU A 144 -9.48 11.35 -8.83
C GLU A 144 -9.71 9.83 -9.00
N VAL A 145 -10.61 9.24 -8.22
CA VAL A 145 -10.90 7.80 -8.23
C VAL A 145 -12.37 7.54 -8.52
N ALA A 146 -12.62 6.60 -9.43
CA ALA A 146 -13.96 6.10 -9.71
C ALA A 146 -14.43 5.16 -8.58
N PRO A 147 -15.74 5.06 -8.32
CA PRO A 147 -16.28 4.12 -7.37
C PRO A 147 -15.86 2.68 -7.72
N PRO A 148 -15.58 1.82 -6.72
CA PRO A 148 -15.31 0.42 -6.98
C PRO A 148 -16.56 -0.26 -7.55
N GLU A 149 -16.38 -1.11 -8.57
CA GLU A 149 -17.48 -1.96 -9.04
C GLU A 149 -18.03 -2.83 -7.88
N PRO A 150 -19.36 -3.04 -7.78
CA PRO A 150 -20.41 -2.65 -8.71
C PRO A 150 -21.11 -1.33 -8.37
N PHE A 151 -20.51 -0.46 -7.56
CA PHE A 151 -21.19 0.74 -7.08
C PHE A 151 -21.30 1.83 -8.15
N SER A 152 -22.46 2.49 -8.18
CA SER A 152 -22.58 3.84 -8.74
C SER A 152 -21.98 4.87 -7.77
N TYR A 153 -21.82 6.14 -8.17
CA TYR A 153 -21.23 7.16 -7.30
C TYR A 153 -22.09 7.40 -6.06
N GLY A 154 -23.41 7.55 -6.24
CA GLY A 154 -24.34 7.70 -5.12
C GLY A 154 -24.33 6.50 -4.17
N ALA A 155 -24.32 5.29 -4.71
CA ALA A 155 -24.26 4.06 -3.92
C ALA A 155 -22.91 3.91 -3.18
N TRP A 156 -21.81 4.35 -3.78
CA TRP A 156 -20.50 4.36 -3.15
C TRP A 156 -20.43 5.36 -1.99
N PHE A 157 -20.89 6.60 -2.19
CA PHE A 157 -20.98 7.60 -1.10
C PHE A 157 -21.81 7.10 0.08
N GLN A 158 -22.95 6.44 -0.20
CA GLN A 158 -23.78 5.85 0.84
C GLN A 158 -23.04 4.73 1.60
N SER A 159 -22.30 3.89 0.88
CA SER A 159 -21.47 2.83 1.47
C SER A 159 -20.39 3.41 2.39
N VAL A 160 -19.67 4.44 1.94
CA VAL A 160 -18.64 5.14 2.73
C VAL A 160 -19.25 5.77 3.98
N ALA A 161 -20.35 6.52 3.86
CA ALA A 161 -21.03 7.13 5.00
C ALA A 161 -21.48 6.09 6.03
N THR A 162 -22.00 4.94 5.56
CA THR A 162 -22.41 3.82 6.43
C THR A 162 -21.22 3.16 7.11
N GLY A 163 -20.10 2.99 6.41
CA GLY A 163 -18.87 2.42 6.95
C GLY A 163 -18.26 3.30 8.04
N LEU A 164 -18.13 4.60 7.76
CA LEU A 164 -17.59 5.59 8.70
C LEU A 164 -18.47 5.78 9.94
N ALA A 165 -19.80 5.65 9.81
CA ALA A 165 -20.70 5.76 10.96
C ALA A 165 -20.66 4.55 11.91
N ARG A 166 -20.02 3.44 11.52
CA ARG A 166 -19.91 2.20 12.31
C ARG A 166 -18.56 2.03 13.01
N GLY A 167 -17.52 2.73 12.55
CA GLY A 167 -16.18 2.74 13.15
C GLY A 167 -16.08 3.69 14.32
#